data_AF-E6PX22-F1
#
_entry.id   AF-E6PX22-F1
#
_cell.length_a   1.000
_cell.length_b   1.000
_cell.length_c   1.000
_cell.angle_alpha   90.00
_cell.angle_beta   90.00
_cell.angle_gamma   90.00
#
_symmetry.space_group_name_H-M   'P 1'
#
loop_
_entity.id
_entity.type
_entity.pdbx_description
1 polymer ?
#
loop_
_entity_poly.entity_id
_entity_poly.type
_entity_poly.pdbx_seq_one_letter_code
_entity_poly.pdbx_strand_id
1 'polypeptide(L)'
;MLEWVGAPGKPSASRLIPISVYNGEHLNDGTLYLSRPEPLALENGVEYELQSAGKPLGLFDVFSAGQTQEQTVNAWRGYGVWKPLPKPAPPAFNTSGFNVAGLDDSEPVLKRKHPKDVASASSKSGGPVDPDRPTLKRRDDSSSPTDSATQTAGGTGAVDPDRPTLHHLPKTQPNASAATDASGDALRETGLNSPDPDRPRLKRGKPANFGSQSAKLEGAPPKMQQLIAVSDETPRMQHPWVYSWANPFDKAKMQRSLEASARDALGLNAPLAKPAKSGSRKAATPPPTPLEPVRLGDEDFRSFELEYGAPPTMVFSASTPPPDLRAQIVNGQPIKPEPQKFVTLIAQPDLYGNPIVLRKSVTDAAHLDETPRMKLVDAVDAMGDNRAELLFELEGDGQRQFALYRIFGGQAERLFTTVALP
;
A
#
# COMPACT_ATOMS: atom_id res chain seq x y z
N MET A 1 4.07 5.46 -5.99
CA MET A 1 4.70 6.25 -4.90
C MET A 1 4.43 7.72 -5.15
N LEU A 2 4.07 8.49 -4.13
CA LEU A 2 3.98 9.95 -4.22
C LEU A 2 5.29 10.59 -3.73
N GLU A 3 5.79 11.59 -4.46
CA GLU A 3 6.86 12.48 -4.02
C GLU A 3 6.34 13.91 -3.89
N TRP A 4 6.72 14.64 -2.83
CA TRP A 4 6.34 16.04 -2.66
C TRP A 4 7.36 16.87 -1.89
N VAL A 5 7.16 18.19 -1.94
CA VAL A 5 7.80 19.19 -1.07
C VAL A 5 6.70 20.04 -0.42
N GLY A 6 6.94 20.52 0.80
CA GLY A 6 5.99 21.33 1.57
C GLY A 6 5.29 20.54 2.67
N ALA A 7 4.08 20.96 3.04
CA ALA A 7 3.33 20.32 4.13
C ALA A 7 2.56 19.07 3.64
N PRO A 8 2.47 17.99 4.43
CA PRO A 8 1.61 16.85 4.10
C PRO A 8 0.15 17.29 3.97
N GLY A 9 -0.56 16.77 2.97
CA GLY A 9 -1.93 17.19 2.64
C GLY A 9 -2.06 18.58 1.97
N LYS A 10 -0.99 19.37 1.92
CA LYS A 10 -0.90 20.64 1.16
C LYS A 10 0.50 20.82 0.57
N PRO A 11 0.93 19.93 -0.35
CA PRO A 11 2.25 20.02 -0.98
C PRO A 11 2.36 21.29 -1.84
N SER A 12 3.50 21.96 -1.80
CA SER A 12 3.79 23.10 -2.69
C SER A 12 4.07 22.62 -4.11
N ALA A 13 4.76 21.49 -4.23
CA ALA A 13 4.95 20.75 -5.47
C ALA A 13 4.85 19.24 -5.20
N SER A 14 4.32 18.46 -6.15
CA SER A 14 4.27 17.00 -6.06
C SER A 14 4.33 16.31 -7.43
N ARG A 15 4.64 15.00 -7.41
CA ARG A 15 4.51 14.09 -8.55
C ARG A 15 4.24 12.66 -8.08
N LEU A 16 3.49 11.91 -8.85
CA LEU A 16 3.34 10.46 -8.70
C LEU A 16 4.37 9.74 -9.58
N ILE A 17 5.11 8.80 -8.99
CA ILE A 17 5.95 7.84 -9.72
C ILE A 17 5.21 6.50 -9.72
N PRO A 18 4.88 5.93 -10.90
CA PRO A 18 4.38 4.57 -10.98
C PRO A 18 5.54 3.61 -10.71
N ILE A 19 5.32 2.57 -9.92
CA ILE A 19 6.39 1.63 -9.50
C ILE A 19 6.14 0.27 -10.13
N SER A 20 5.03 -0.35 -9.75
CA SER A 20 4.61 -1.65 -10.26
C SER A 20 3.10 -1.68 -10.51
N VAL A 21 2.67 -2.54 -11.43
CA VAL A 21 1.28 -2.94 -11.64
C VAL A 21 1.21 -4.45 -11.47
N TYR A 22 0.47 -4.91 -10.47
CA TYR A 22 0.20 -6.33 -10.28
C TYR A 22 -0.98 -6.76 -11.17
N ASN A 23 -0.81 -7.81 -11.97
CA ASN A 23 -1.85 -8.32 -12.89
C ASN A 23 -2.59 -9.57 -12.37
N GLY A 24 -2.40 -9.94 -11.10
CA GLY A 24 -2.93 -11.20 -10.55
C GLY A 24 -1.90 -12.33 -10.47
N GLU A 25 -0.84 -12.29 -11.29
CA GLU A 25 0.25 -13.29 -11.30
C GLU A 25 1.63 -12.68 -11.02
N HIS A 26 1.92 -11.51 -11.59
CA HIS A 26 3.26 -10.92 -11.68
C HIS A 26 3.24 -9.40 -11.45
N LEU A 27 4.35 -8.89 -10.88
CA LEU A 27 4.62 -7.46 -10.73
C LEU A 27 5.27 -6.93 -12.01
N ASN A 28 4.51 -6.18 -12.80
CA ASN A 28 4.98 -5.52 -14.02
C ASN A 28 5.50 -4.12 -13.71
N ASP A 29 6.49 -3.62 -14.44
CA ASP A 29 7.03 -2.26 -14.23
C ASP A 29 6.01 -1.19 -14.64
N GLY A 30 5.61 -0.33 -13.68
CA GLY A 30 4.61 0.73 -13.92
C GLY A 30 5.13 1.92 -14.73
N THR A 31 6.44 2.02 -14.95
CA THR A 31 7.09 3.07 -15.75
C THR A 31 7.24 2.68 -17.22
N LEU A 32 7.31 1.37 -17.50
CA LEU A 32 7.57 0.83 -18.83
C LEU A 32 6.27 0.70 -19.62
N TYR A 33 6.13 1.48 -20.70
CA TYR A 33 4.96 1.42 -21.58
C TYR A 33 5.40 1.31 -23.05
N LEU A 34 5.03 0.21 -23.69
CA LEU A 34 5.56 -0.21 -25.00
C LEU A 34 4.86 0.44 -26.20
N SER A 35 3.75 1.14 -25.99
CA SER A 35 2.99 1.85 -27.02
C SER A 35 2.41 3.16 -26.48
N ARG A 36 2.34 4.19 -27.32
CA ARG A 36 1.69 5.47 -26.98
C ARG A 36 0.17 5.23 -26.96
N PRO A 37 -0.45 5.14 -25.78
CA PRO A 37 -0.81 6.31 -24.98
C PRO A 37 0.02 6.44 -23.67
N GLU A 38 -0.50 7.19 -22.70
CA GLU A 38 0.06 7.30 -21.34
C GLU A 38 -0.10 5.98 -20.53
N PRO A 39 0.73 5.74 -19.49
CA PRO A 39 0.63 4.54 -18.67
C PRO A 39 -0.68 4.48 -17.89
N LEU A 40 -1.29 3.30 -17.79
CA LEU A 40 -2.55 3.08 -17.03
C LEU A 40 -2.48 3.63 -15.59
N ALA A 41 -1.34 3.47 -14.93
CA ALA A 41 -1.08 3.97 -13.57
C ALA A 41 -1.06 5.52 -13.43
N LEU A 42 -1.08 6.25 -14.56
CA LEU A 42 -1.06 7.72 -14.60
C LEU A 42 -2.22 8.31 -15.40
N GLU A 43 -3.18 7.48 -15.81
CA GLU A 43 -4.36 7.90 -16.57
C GLU A 43 -5.21 8.89 -15.77
N ASN A 44 -5.81 9.86 -16.46
CA ASN A 44 -6.67 10.86 -15.83
C ASN A 44 -7.82 10.21 -15.02
N GLY A 45 -8.07 10.73 -13.83
CA GLY A 45 -9.11 10.28 -12.92
C GLY A 45 -8.76 9.04 -12.10
N VAL A 46 -7.55 8.46 -12.21
CA VAL A 46 -7.11 7.41 -11.27
C VAL A 46 -6.90 8.03 -9.87
N GLU A 47 -7.49 7.40 -8.86
CA GLU A 47 -7.39 7.80 -7.44
C GLU A 47 -6.51 6.79 -6.69
N TYR A 48 -5.54 7.30 -5.93
CA TYR A 48 -4.61 6.54 -5.12
C TYR A 48 -4.87 6.76 -3.63
N GLU A 49 -4.96 5.69 -2.84
CA GLU A 49 -4.88 5.77 -1.39
C GLU A 49 -3.41 6.02 -0.98
N LEU A 50 -3.18 7.14 -0.30
CA LEU A 50 -1.87 7.49 0.25
C LEU A 50 -1.71 6.83 1.62
N GLN A 51 -0.68 6.01 1.78
CA GLN A 51 -0.46 5.20 2.98
C GLN A 51 0.93 5.44 3.57
N SER A 52 1.03 5.45 4.90
CA SER A 52 2.30 5.19 5.59
C SER A 52 2.18 3.92 6.42
N ALA A 53 3.07 2.96 6.15
CA ALA A 53 3.06 1.62 6.73
C ALA A 53 1.64 1.03 6.81
N GLY A 54 0.93 0.97 5.68
CA GLY A 54 -0.43 0.41 5.55
C GLY A 54 -1.55 1.23 6.22
N LYS A 55 -1.23 2.28 6.99
CA LYS A 55 -2.24 3.21 7.52
C LYS A 55 -2.54 4.30 6.48
N PRO A 56 -3.82 4.57 6.14
CA PRO A 56 -4.17 5.65 5.22
C PRO A 56 -3.89 7.02 5.83
N LEU A 57 -3.46 7.96 4.99
CA LEU A 57 -3.21 9.38 5.31
C LEU A 57 -3.99 10.34 4.40
N GLY A 58 -4.38 9.92 3.20
CA GLY A 58 -5.11 10.76 2.24
C GLY A 58 -5.46 10.00 0.97
N LEU A 59 -6.01 10.73 0.00
CA LEU A 59 -6.19 10.27 -1.37
C LEU A 59 -5.40 11.18 -2.32
N PHE A 60 -5.03 10.69 -3.50
CA PHE A 60 -4.37 11.48 -4.54
C PHE A 60 -4.98 11.14 -5.91
N ASP A 61 -5.60 12.13 -6.54
CA ASP A 61 -6.17 11.99 -7.89
C ASP A 61 -5.15 12.42 -8.92
N VAL A 62 -4.94 11.60 -9.96
CA VAL A 62 -4.13 11.96 -11.13
C VAL A 62 -4.99 12.69 -12.15
N PHE A 63 -4.50 13.82 -12.66
CA PHE A 63 -5.19 14.62 -13.70
C PHE A 63 -4.44 14.68 -15.03
N SER A 64 -3.14 14.41 -15.00
CA SER A 64 -2.27 14.46 -16.18
C SER A 64 -1.02 13.62 -15.96
N ALA A 65 -0.66 12.80 -16.95
CA ALA A 65 0.68 12.27 -17.07
C ALA A 65 1.60 13.28 -17.80
N GLY A 66 2.90 13.18 -17.56
CA GLY A 66 3.94 13.84 -18.34
C GLY A 66 5.21 13.01 -18.36
N GLN A 67 6.02 13.19 -19.40
CA GLN A 67 7.40 12.67 -19.43
C GLN A 67 8.34 13.81 -19.04
N THR A 68 9.20 13.59 -18.04
CA THR A 68 10.29 14.51 -17.75
C THR A 68 11.49 14.14 -18.61
N GLN A 69 12.00 15.07 -19.42
CA GLN A 69 13.24 14.86 -20.20
C GLN A 69 14.48 15.10 -19.32
N GLU A 70 14.75 14.14 -18.43
CA GLU A 70 15.97 14.12 -17.62
C GLU A 70 16.97 13.08 -18.18
N GLN A 71 18.05 13.62 -18.76
CA GLN A 71 19.34 13.02 -19.15
C GLN A 71 19.44 11.79 -20.08
N THR A 72 18.46 10.90 -20.21
CA THR A 72 18.39 9.91 -21.33
C THR A 72 17.06 9.16 -21.45
N VAL A 73 16.35 8.95 -20.35
CA VAL A 73 15.15 8.09 -20.29
C VAL A 73 13.89 8.96 -20.17
N ASN A 74 12.88 8.70 -21.01
CA ASN A 74 11.59 9.37 -20.94
C ASN A 74 10.76 8.85 -19.75
N ALA A 75 11.12 9.27 -18.54
CA ALA A 75 10.50 8.83 -17.32
C ALA A 75 9.11 9.46 -17.13
N TRP A 76 8.08 8.61 -17.10
CA TRP A 76 6.71 9.04 -16.85
C TRP A 76 6.49 9.46 -15.38
N ARG A 77 5.73 10.55 -15.18
CA ARG A 77 5.34 11.15 -13.91
C ARG A 77 3.87 11.58 -13.98
N GLY A 78 3.10 11.31 -12.92
CA GLY A 78 1.72 11.80 -12.79
C GLY A 78 1.65 13.09 -11.97
N TYR A 79 0.70 13.97 -12.27
CA TYR A 79 0.44 15.20 -11.53
C TYR A 79 -1.03 15.31 -11.15
N GLY A 80 -1.31 15.87 -9.97
CA GLY A 80 -2.58 15.65 -9.29
C GLY A 80 -2.82 16.54 -8.08
N VAL A 81 -3.78 16.16 -7.23
CA VAL A 81 -4.10 16.82 -5.95
C VAL A 81 -4.23 15.81 -4.82
N TRP A 82 -3.54 16.09 -3.70
CA TRP A 82 -3.74 15.41 -2.42
C TRP A 82 -5.06 15.87 -1.78
N LYS A 83 -6.00 14.95 -1.57
CA LYS A 83 -7.21 15.15 -0.75
C LYS A 83 -7.03 14.57 0.66
N PRO A 84 -7.59 15.18 1.72
CA PRO A 84 -7.73 14.49 3.00
C PRO A 84 -8.65 13.27 2.84
N LEU A 85 -8.49 12.26 3.69
CA LEU A 85 -9.45 11.15 3.76
C LEU A 85 -10.87 11.68 4.02
N PRO A 86 -11.91 11.09 3.42
CA PRO A 86 -13.29 11.39 3.80
C PRO A 86 -13.46 11.09 5.28
N LYS A 87 -14.09 12.00 6.03
CA LYS A 87 -14.49 11.71 7.42
C LYS A 87 -15.40 10.47 7.39
N PRO A 88 -15.18 9.47 8.26
CA PRO A 88 -16.11 8.35 8.35
C PRO A 88 -17.50 8.91 8.61
N ALA A 89 -18.49 8.42 7.87
CA ALA A 89 -19.87 8.79 8.13
C ALA A 89 -20.21 8.47 9.59
N PRO A 90 -20.92 9.34 10.32
CA PRO A 90 -21.40 8.97 11.64
C PRO A 90 -22.21 7.67 11.51
N PRO A 91 -22.06 6.70 12.43
CA PRO A 91 -22.78 5.44 12.34
C PRO A 91 -24.27 5.76 12.22
N ALA A 92 -24.90 5.25 11.16
CA ALA A 92 -26.31 5.49 10.87
C ALA A 92 -27.17 4.72 11.89
N PHE A 93 -27.23 5.27 13.11
CA PHE A 93 -28.23 4.90 14.09
C PHE A 93 -29.58 5.22 13.48
N ASN A 94 -30.23 4.18 12.95
CA ASN A 94 -31.63 4.22 12.57
C ASN A 94 -32.46 4.38 13.85
N THR A 95 -32.54 5.61 14.35
CA THR A 95 -33.53 6.03 15.33
C THR A 95 -34.89 6.03 14.64
N SER A 96 -35.45 4.83 14.47
CA SER A 96 -36.85 4.63 14.12
C SER A 96 -37.69 5.36 15.16
N GLY A 97 -38.28 6.49 14.74
CA GLY A 97 -38.86 7.47 15.64
C GLY A 97 -40.12 6.97 16.33
N PHE A 98 -39.96 6.23 17.43
CA PHE A 98 -41.00 6.03 18.42
C PHE A 98 -41.28 7.36 19.13
N ASN A 99 -42.15 8.16 18.51
CA ASN A 99 -42.74 9.35 19.11
C ASN A 99 -43.70 8.94 20.25
N VAL A 100 -43.14 8.65 21.42
CA VAL A 100 -43.92 8.53 22.66
C VAL A 100 -44.11 9.93 23.24
N ALA A 101 -45.14 10.63 22.74
CA ALA A 101 -45.62 11.86 23.36
C ALA A 101 -46.57 11.49 24.51
N GLY A 102 -46.05 11.46 25.74
CA GLY A 102 -46.83 11.18 26.94
C GLY A 102 -45.92 10.89 28.13
N LEU A 103 -46.12 11.59 29.23
CA LEU A 103 -45.50 11.29 30.51
C LEU A 103 -46.12 10.02 31.08
N ASP A 104 -45.30 9.12 31.62
CA ASP A 104 -45.49 8.73 33.02
C ASP A 104 -44.16 8.28 33.63
N ASP A 105 -43.99 8.47 34.95
CA ASP A 105 -42.73 8.22 35.66
C ASP A 105 -42.83 6.89 36.44
N SER A 106 -42.01 5.89 36.10
CA SER A 106 -42.14 4.53 36.64
C SER A 106 -40.86 3.70 36.50
N GLU A 107 -40.06 3.66 37.56
CA GLU A 107 -38.88 2.78 37.66
C GLU A 107 -39.25 1.28 37.71
N PRO A 108 -38.50 0.38 37.05
CA PRO A 108 -38.78 -1.05 37.02
C PRO A 108 -38.37 -1.78 38.32
N VAL A 109 -39.31 -1.95 39.25
CA VAL A 109 -39.08 -2.64 40.54
C VAL A 109 -38.90 -4.15 40.39
N LEU A 110 -37.68 -4.66 40.61
CA LEU A 110 -37.33 -6.09 40.58
C LEU A 110 -37.87 -6.87 41.80
N LYS A 111 -39.07 -7.45 41.67
CA LYS A 111 -39.72 -8.27 42.70
C LYS A 111 -39.07 -9.66 42.87
N ARG A 112 -37.96 -9.74 43.62
CA ARG A 112 -37.44 -11.01 44.16
C ARG A 112 -38.42 -11.58 45.18
N LYS A 113 -38.94 -12.77 44.94
CA LYS A 113 -39.80 -13.52 45.90
C LYS A 113 -39.01 -14.63 46.56
N HIS A 114 -38.68 -14.48 47.85
CA HIS A 114 -38.08 -15.55 48.65
C HIS A 114 -39.12 -16.63 49.04
N PRO A 115 -38.69 -17.88 49.28
CA PRO A 115 -39.59 -19.01 49.48
C PRO A 115 -40.00 -19.19 50.95
N LYS A 116 -41.12 -19.88 51.16
CA LYS A 116 -41.33 -20.83 52.26
C LYS A 116 -42.18 -22.01 51.77
N ASP A 117 -41.86 -23.18 52.28
CA ASP A 117 -42.35 -24.49 51.87
C ASP A 117 -43.64 -24.88 52.60
N VAL A 118 -44.50 -25.67 51.94
CA VAL A 118 -44.92 -27.01 52.44
C VAL A 118 -45.13 -27.92 51.21
N ALA A 119 -44.91 -29.23 51.36
CA ALA A 119 -45.00 -30.21 50.28
C ALA A 119 -46.42 -30.59 49.85
N SER A 120 -46.54 -31.21 48.67
CA SER A 120 -47.69 -32.03 48.25
C SER A 120 -47.27 -33.06 47.21
N ALA A 121 -48.00 -34.17 47.16
CA ALA A 121 -47.61 -35.37 46.40
C ALA A 121 -48.56 -35.67 45.23
N SER A 122 -48.05 -36.46 44.28
CA SER A 122 -48.79 -37.39 43.40
C SER A 122 -50.00 -36.89 42.57
N SER A 123 -49.71 -36.70 41.28
CA SER A 123 -50.31 -37.46 40.15
C SER A 123 -51.57 -36.96 39.38
N LYS A 124 -51.58 -37.36 38.09
CA LYS A 124 -52.68 -37.62 37.14
C LYS A 124 -53.34 -36.47 36.31
N SER A 125 -53.01 -36.55 35.02
CA SER A 125 -53.91 -36.57 33.82
C SER A 125 -54.77 -35.37 33.41
N GLY A 126 -54.61 -34.97 32.13
CA GLY A 126 -55.58 -34.17 31.35
C GLY A 126 -54.97 -33.60 30.06
N GLY A 127 -55.64 -33.77 28.92
CA GLY A 127 -55.35 -33.04 27.65
C GLY A 127 -56.27 -31.81 27.50
N PRO A 128 -56.37 -31.14 26.32
CA PRO A 128 -56.08 -31.67 24.98
C PRO A 128 -55.27 -30.78 24.00
N VAL A 129 -54.78 -31.45 22.94
CA VAL A 129 -54.69 -31.07 21.51
C VAL A 129 -54.63 -29.58 21.08
N ASP A 130 -53.60 -29.27 20.29
CA ASP A 130 -53.34 -28.01 19.55
C ASP A 130 -53.68 -28.17 18.04
N PRO A 131 -54.31 -27.18 17.37
CA PRO A 131 -54.70 -27.27 15.96
C PRO A 131 -53.60 -27.02 14.91
N ASP A 132 -52.49 -26.34 15.22
CA ASP A 132 -51.61 -25.73 14.20
C ASP A 132 -50.57 -26.68 13.58
N ARG A 133 -50.99 -27.92 13.26
CA ARG A 133 -50.13 -28.94 12.63
C ARG A 133 -50.23 -28.89 11.09
N PRO A 134 -49.13 -28.65 10.35
CA PRO A 134 -49.17 -28.47 8.90
C PRO A 134 -49.45 -29.76 8.13
N THR A 135 -50.08 -29.64 6.95
CA THR A 135 -50.30 -30.76 6.02
C THR A 135 -49.93 -30.38 4.57
N LEU A 136 -49.33 -31.34 3.85
CA LEU A 136 -48.97 -31.21 2.44
C LEU A 136 -50.09 -31.77 1.56
N LYS A 137 -50.25 -31.22 0.34
CA LYS A 137 -51.11 -31.80 -0.71
C LYS A 137 -50.34 -31.96 -2.03
N ARG A 138 -50.56 -33.09 -2.71
CA ARG A 138 -50.08 -33.38 -4.07
C ARG A 138 -51.23 -33.15 -5.08
N ARG A 139 -50.93 -33.32 -6.37
CA ARG A 139 -51.82 -33.11 -7.52
C ARG A 139 -52.79 -34.29 -7.74
N ASP A 140 -53.59 -34.16 -8.80
CA ASP A 140 -54.08 -35.16 -9.78
C ASP A 140 -55.62 -35.04 -9.96
N ASP A 141 -56.25 -35.22 -11.14
CA ASP A 141 -55.84 -35.19 -12.56
C ASP A 141 -57.14 -35.14 -13.45
N SER A 142 -57.03 -35.07 -14.78
CA SER A 142 -58.08 -35.30 -15.81
C SER A 142 -59.18 -34.22 -15.97
N SER A 143 -59.88 -34.04 -17.11
CA SER A 143 -59.82 -34.68 -18.45
C SER A 143 -60.21 -33.71 -19.59
N SER A 144 -59.79 -34.03 -20.82
CA SER A 144 -60.16 -33.39 -22.10
C SER A 144 -61.50 -33.99 -22.67
N PRO A 145 -62.01 -33.78 -23.92
CA PRO A 145 -61.31 -33.48 -25.21
C PRO A 145 -62.02 -32.60 -26.28
N THR A 146 -61.36 -32.47 -27.45
CA THR A 146 -61.89 -32.19 -28.82
C THR A 146 -62.49 -30.79 -29.14
N ASP A 147 -62.38 -30.24 -30.36
CA ASP A 147 -61.80 -30.77 -31.62
C ASP A 147 -61.20 -29.69 -32.58
N SER A 148 -60.47 -30.15 -33.60
CA SER A 148 -60.38 -29.74 -35.04
C SER A 148 -61.03 -28.42 -35.56
N ALA A 149 -60.62 -27.74 -36.64
CA ALA A 149 -59.57 -27.89 -37.70
C ALA A 149 -59.64 -26.66 -38.67
N THR A 150 -58.86 -26.44 -39.76
CA THR A 150 -57.44 -26.68 -40.15
C THR A 150 -57.20 -26.13 -41.60
N GLN A 151 -56.04 -25.53 -41.93
CA GLN A 151 -55.56 -25.15 -43.30
C GLN A 151 -56.37 -24.01 -44.03
N THR A 152 -55.91 -23.28 -45.07
CA THR A 152 -54.68 -23.13 -45.93
C THR A 152 -54.71 -21.68 -46.51
N ALA A 153 -53.80 -21.05 -47.31
CA ALA A 153 -52.47 -21.23 -47.95
C ALA A 153 -52.01 -19.80 -48.42
N GLY A 154 -50.83 -19.49 -48.98
CA GLY A 154 -49.55 -20.21 -49.20
C GLY A 154 -48.65 -19.50 -50.24
N GLY A 155 -47.33 -19.77 -50.22
CA GLY A 155 -46.34 -19.30 -51.22
C GLY A 155 -45.78 -17.87 -51.02
N THR A 156 -44.56 -17.51 -51.46
CA THR A 156 -43.43 -18.29 -52.02
C THR A 156 -42.10 -17.57 -51.76
N GLY A 157 -41.00 -18.32 -51.59
CA GLY A 157 -39.63 -17.78 -51.62
C GLY A 157 -38.83 -18.11 -50.37
N ALA A 158 -37.68 -18.78 -50.53
CA ALA A 158 -36.73 -18.99 -49.43
C ALA A 158 -35.96 -17.69 -49.17
N VAL A 159 -35.82 -17.33 -47.90
CA VAL A 159 -35.01 -16.18 -47.45
C VAL A 159 -33.92 -16.71 -46.53
N ASP A 160 -32.69 -16.34 -46.85
CA ASP A 160 -31.48 -16.65 -46.09
C ASP A 160 -31.54 -16.03 -44.68
N PRO A 161 -31.43 -16.83 -43.59
CA PRO A 161 -31.48 -16.32 -42.22
C PRO A 161 -30.28 -15.46 -41.83
N ASP A 162 -29.14 -15.59 -42.51
CA ASP A 162 -27.91 -14.84 -42.20
C ASP A 162 -27.82 -13.48 -42.93
N ARG A 163 -28.92 -13.01 -43.53
CA ARG A 163 -28.97 -11.73 -44.27
C ARG A 163 -29.28 -10.52 -43.34
N PRO A 164 -28.30 -9.67 -42.99
CA PRO A 164 -28.53 -8.56 -42.07
C PRO A 164 -29.43 -7.47 -42.67
N THR A 165 -30.49 -7.09 -41.95
CA THR A 165 -31.40 -5.99 -42.33
C THR A 165 -31.14 -4.72 -41.52
N LEU A 166 -30.78 -3.63 -42.20
CA LEU A 166 -30.60 -2.32 -41.58
C LEU A 166 -31.96 -1.70 -41.20
N HIS A 167 -32.25 -1.66 -39.90
CA HIS A 167 -33.43 -0.98 -39.36
C HIS A 167 -33.15 0.51 -39.16
N HIS A 168 -33.67 1.35 -40.06
CA HIS A 168 -33.66 2.80 -39.88
C HIS A 168 -34.73 3.21 -38.85
N LEU A 169 -34.32 3.90 -37.78
CA LEU A 169 -35.26 4.54 -36.85
C LEU A 169 -35.97 5.73 -37.54
N PRO A 170 -37.26 5.97 -37.24
CA PRO A 170 -38.01 7.07 -37.86
C PRO A 170 -37.54 8.43 -37.35
N LYS A 171 -37.43 9.41 -38.25
CA LYS A 171 -37.20 10.81 -37.91
C LYS A 171 -38.47 11.47 -37.35
N THR A 172 -38.35 12.13 -36.21
CA THR A 172 -39.17 13.29 -35.85
C THR A 172 -38.26 14.50 -35.65
N GLN A 173 -38.65 15.65 -36.18
CA GLN A 173 -37.86 16.89 -36.15
C GLN A 173 -38.22 17.78 -34.94
N PRO A 174 -37.36 18.76 -34.58
CA PRO A 174 -37.29 19.26 -33.21
C PRO A 174 -38.26 20.41 -32.93
N ASN A 175 -38.41 20.71 -31.63
CA ASN A 175 -38.66 22.07 -31.17
C ASN A 175 -37.58 22.45 -30.15
N ALA A 176 -37.09 23.68 -30.18
CA ALA A 176 -35.85 24.06 -29.50
C ALA A 176 -36.08 24.88 -28.22
N SER A 177 -35.29 24.59 -27.18
CA SER A 177 -35.03 25.50 -26.05
C SER A 177 -33.69 25.13 -25.41
N ALA A 178 -32.93 26.15 -25.02
CA ALA A 178 -31.51 26.07 -24.74
C ALA A 178 -31.12 25.21 -23.53
N ALA A 179 -30.03 24.44 -23.69
CA ALA A 179 -29.04 24.18 -22.66
C ALA A 179 -27.66 24.08 -23.33
N THR A 180 -26.65 24.76 -22.78
CA THR A 180 -25.25 24.63 -23.19
C THR A 180 -24.53 23.71 -22.21
N ASP A 181 -24.09 22.54 -22.65
CA ASP A 181 -23.32 21.62 -21.80
C ASP A 181 -22.09 21.05 -22.51
N ALA A 182 -21.06 20.78 -21.73
CA ALA A 182 -19.79 20.24 -22.21
C ALA A 182 -19.88 18.72 -22.38
N SER A 183 -19.44 18.19 -23.53
CA SER A 183 -19.43 16.75 -23.81
C SER A 183 -18.30 16.33 -24.75
N GLY A 184 -17.08 16.66 -24.34
CA GLY A 184 -15.91 15.79 -24.49
C GLY A 184 -15.23 15.76 -23.11
N ASP A 185 -14.76 14.64 -22.58
CA ASP A 185 -14.44 13.37 -23.22
C ASP A 185 -15.08 12.18 -22.48
N ALA A 186 -15.83 11.36 -23.21
CA ALA A 186 -16.45 10.11 -22.72
C ALA A 186 -16.35 8.99 -23.78
N LEU A 187 -15.38 9.09 -24.71
CA LEU A 187 -15.31 8.27 -25.92
C LEU A 187 -14.11 7.30 -25.92
N ARG A 188 -13.92 6.56 -24.82
CA ARG A 188 -12.88 5.51 -24.77
C ARG A 188 -13.13 4.21 -24.01
N GLU A 189 -14.33 3.98 -23.48
CA GLU A 189 -14.70 2.66 -22.90
C GLU A 189 -16.13 2.23 -23.29
N THR A 190 -16.39 2.19 -24.60
CA THR A 190 -17.64 1.68 -25.20
C THR A 190 -17.38 0.52 -26.19
N GLY A 191 -16.53 -0.44 -25.78
CA GLY A 191 -16.53 -1.78 -26.37
C GLY A 191 -17.66 -2.61 -25.76
N LEU A 192 -18.47 -3.29 -26.57
CA LEU A 192 -19.62 -4.10 -26.11
C LEU A 192 -19.25 -5.47 -25.48
N ASN A 193 -17.99 -5.60 -25.04
CA ASN A 193 -17.50 -6.76 -24.31
C ASN A 193 -17.37 -6.38 -22.84
N SER A 194 -17.74 -7.27 -21.91
CA SER A 194 -17.30 -7.12 -20.51
C SER A 194 -15.78 -6.94 -20.49
N PRO A 195 -15.23 -5.98 -19.72
CA PRO A 195 -13.80 -5.83 -19.62
C PRO A 195 -13.18 -7.14 -19.11
N ASP A 196 -12.07 -7.52 -19.72
CA ASP A 196 -11.29 -8.71 -19.41
C ASP A 196 -11.07 -8.82 -17.89
N PRO A 197 -11.57 -9.89 -17.22
CA PRO A 197 -11.50 -10.01 -15.76
C PRO A 197 -10.07 -10.12 -15.23
N ASP A 198 -9.12 -10.56 -16.06
CA ASP A 198 -7.72 -10.74 -15.70
C ASP A 198 -6.88 -9.48 -16.00
N ARG A 199 -7.49 -8.43 -16.57
CA ARG A 199 -6.83 -7.14 -16.77
C ARG A 199 -6.77 -6.37 -15.44
N PRO A 200 -5.60 -5.82 -15.03
CA PRO A 200 -5.50 -5.03 -13.79
C PRO A 200 -6.38 -3.77 -13.84
N ARG A 201 -7.17 -3.55 -12.77
CA ARG A 201 -8.13 -2.45 -12.64
C ARG A 201 -7.76 -1.53 -11.46
N LEU A 202 -7.75 -0.22 -11.71
CA LEU A 202 -7.40 0.81 -10.73
C LEU A 202 -8.66 1.52 -10.22
N LYS A 203 -8.60 2.07 -9.00
CA LYS A 203 -9.67 2.97 -8.50
C LYS A 203 -9.70 4.23 -9.36
N ARG A 204 -10.87 4.62 -9.85
CA ARG A 204 -11.12 5.96 -10.39
C ARG A 204 -11.83 6.83 -9.35
N GLY A 205 -11.34 8.05 -9.19
CA GLY A 205 -11.95 9.08 -8.34
C GLY A 205 -13.24 9.63 -8.98
N LYS A 206 -13.99 10.40 -8.20
CA LYS A 206 -15.18 11.10 -8.73
C LYS A 206 -14.72 12.26 -9.63
N PRO A 207 -15.23 12.40 -10.86
CA PRO A 207 -14.97 13.59 -11.67
C PRO A 207 -15.55 14.80 -10.94
N ALA A 208 -14.67 15.73 -10.60
CA ALA A 208 -14.99 16.96 -9.89
C ALA A 208 -14.35 18.13 -10.64
N ASN A 209 -14.81 19.35 -10.37
CA ASN A 209 -14.04 20.54 -10.73
C ASN A 209 -12.78 20.56 -9.85
N PHE A 210 -11.70 19.99 -10.38
CA PHE A 210 -10.47 19.77 -9.65
C PHE A 210 -9.89 21.11 -9.17
N GLY A 211 -9.56 21.18 -7.89
CA GLY A 211 -9.06 22.40 -7.25
C GLY A 211 -7.66 22.79 -7.71
N SER A 212 -7.08 23.82 -7.08
CA SER A 212 -5.73 24.29 -7.37
C SER A 212 -4.71 23.14 -7.28
N GLN A 213 -4.19 22.72 -8.44
CA GLN A 213 -3.17 21.70 -8.58
C GLN A 213 -1.89 22.11 -7.83
N SER A 214 -1.21 21.19 -7.16
CA SER A 214 0.15 21.45 -6.66
C SER A 214 1.10 21.63 -7.84
N ALA A 215 2.15 22.46 -7.70
CA ALA A 215 3.11 22.63 -8.78
C ALA A 215 3.79 21.29 -9.17
N LYS A 216 4.31 21.20 -10.39
CA LYS A 216 5.08 20.04 -10.84
C LYS A 216 6.38 19.94 -10.03
N LEU A 217 6.74 18.72 -9.62
CA LEU A 217 8.03 18.44 -8.99
C LEU A 217 9.03 17.91 -10.04
N GLU A 218 10.21 18.52 -10.11
CA GLU A 218 11.28 18.25 -11.08
C GLU A 218 12.62 18.06 -10.35
N GLY A 219 13.55 17.27 -10.89
CA GLY A 219 14.77 16.82 -10.19
C GLY A 219 14.50 16.10 -8.86
N ALA A 220 15.49 16.05 -7.97
CA ALA A 220 15.37 15.51 -6.61
C ALA A 220 15.76 16.58 -5.56
N PRO A 221 14.86 17.52 -5.21
CA PRO A 221 15.21 18.66 -4.37
C PRO A 221 15.44 18.28 -2.90
N PRO A 222 16.30 19.02 -2.16
CA PRO A 222 16.49 18.80 -0.74
C PRO A 222 15.18 19.01 0.03
N LYS A 223 14.88 18.11 0.97
CA LYS A 223 13.60 18.00 1.71
C LYS A 223 12.42 17.48 0.87
N MET A 224 12.66 16.84 -0.27
CA MET A 224 11.67 15.95 -0.89
C MET A 224 11.26 14.85 0.11
N GLN A 225 9.98 14.54 0.14
CA GLN A 225 9.38 13.49 0.96
C GLN A 225 8.72 12.45 0.04
N GLN A 226 8.71 11.18 0.47
CA GLN A 226 8.19 10.03 -0.27
C GLN A 226 7.11 9.30 0.55
N LEU A 227 6.10 8.74 -0.12
CA LEU A 227 4.98 8.02 0.51
C LEU A 227 4.41 6.96 -0.42
N ILE A 228 3.86 5.89 0.16
CA ILE A 228 3.16 4.86 -0.61
C ILE A 228 1.86 5.44 -1.18
N ALA A 229 1.55 5.03 -2.40
CA ALA A 229 0.33 5.34 -3.10
C ALA A 229 -0.16 4.05 -3.77
N VAL A 230 -1.29 3.50 -3.31
CA VAL A 230 -1.90 2.24 -3.80
C VAL A 230 -3.20 2.57 -4.53
N SER A 231 -3.49 1.89 -5.64
CA SER A 231 -4.81 1.99 -6.31
C SER A 231 -5.27 0.60 -6.72
N ASP A 232 -6.29 0.11 -6.04
CA ASP A 232 -6.80 -1.26 -6.08
C ASP A 232 -8.34 -1.24 -6.01
N GLU A 233 -9.05 -1.74 -7.02
CA GLU A 233 -10.53 -1.60 -7.07
C GLU A 233 -11.23 -2.23 -5.84
N THR A 234 -10.74 -3.37 -5.36
CA THR A 234 -11.29 -4.08 -4.21
C THR A 234 -11.04 -3.33 -2.88
N PRO A 235 -12.05 -3.05 -2.05
CA PRO A 235 -11.84 -2.54 -0.70
C PRO A 235 -11.26 -3.65 0.20
N ARG A 236 -10.04 -3.45 0.71
CA ARG A 236 -9.33 -4.39 1.60
C ARG A 236 -9.44 -3.97 3.07
N MET A 237 -9.18 -4.90 3.99
CA MET A 237 -9.02 -4.57 5.40
C MET A 237 -7.68 -3.84 5.60
N GLN A 238 -7.70 -2.64 6.15
CA GLN A 238 -6.49 -1.86 6.39
C GLN A 238 -5.70 -2.46 7.56
N HIS A 239 -4.49 -2.96 7.26
CA HIS A 239 -3.54 -3.43 8.27
C HIS A 239 -2.40 -2.41 8.43
N PRO A 240 -2.26 -1.75 9.59
CA PRO A 240 -1.11 -0.89 9.86
C PRO A 240 0.14 -1.74 10.10
N TRP A 241 1.02 -1.84 9.12
CA TRP A 241 2.27 -2.63 9.17
C TRP A 241 3.29 -2.13 10.21
N VAL A 242 2.98 -1.10 11.02
CA VAL A 242 3.89 -0.57 12.05
C VAL A 242 3.91 -1.49 13.27
N TYR A 243 5.06 -2.11 13.55
CA TYR A 243 5.18 -2.94 14.75
C TYR A 243 5.22 -2.08 16.03
N SER A 244 4.24 -2.29 16.90
CA SER A 244 4.18 -1.65 18.22
C SER A 244 4.93 -2.49 19.25
N TRP A 245 6.13 -2.02 19.64
CA TRP A 245 6.94 -2.67 20.67
C TRP A 245 6.24 -2.59 22.04
N ALA A 246 5.87 -3.73 22.61
CA ALA A 246 5.27 -3.82 23.94
C ALA A 246 6.16 -3.26 25.07
N ASN A 247 7.48 -3.20 24.83
CA ASN A 247 8.48 -2.70 25.75
C ASN A 247 9.52 -1.83 25.01
N PRO A 248 9.72 -0.55 25.38
CA PRO A 248 10.72 0.31 24.74
C PRO A 248 12.16 -0.12 25.01
N PHE A 249 12.44 -0.88 26.09
CA PHE A 249 13.78 -1.41 26.35
C PHE A 249 14.18 -2.49 25.33
N ASP A 250 13.24 -3.32 24.88
CA ASP A 250 13.49 -4.33 23.85
C ASP A 250 13.71 -3.68 22.48
N LYS A 251 12.92 -2.64 22.15
CA LYS A 251 13.20 -1.79 20.97
C LYS A 251 14.64 -1.26 21.00
N ALA A 252 15.06 -0.71 22.14
CA ALA A 252 16.40 -0.15 22.31
C ALA A 252 17.52 -1.21 22.31
N LYS A 253 17.26 -2.43 22.82
CA LYS A 253 18.19 -3.59 22.71
C LYS A 253 18.42 -3.93 21.24
N MET A 254 17.34 -4.09 20.48
CA MET A 254 17.38 -4.53 19.08
C MET A 254 18.00 -3.45 18.18
N GLN A 255 17.65 -2.17 18.38
CA GLN A 255 18.28 -1.05 17.68
C GLN A 255 19.80 -1.03 17.92
N ARG A 256 20.27 -1.06 19.17
CA ARG A 256 21.71 -1.05 19.50
C ARG A 256 22.47 -2.25 18.94
N SER A 257 21.82 -3.42 18.89
CA SER A 257 22.42 -4.62 18.31
C SER A 257 22.59 -4.49 16.79
N LEU A 258 21.64 -3.86 16.09
CA LEU A 258 21.76 -3.56 14.66
C LEU A 258 22.73 -2.41 14.39
N GLU A 259 22.79 -1.39 15.25
CA GLU A 259 23.76 -0.30 15.26
C GLU A 259 25.21 -0.84 15.39
N ALA A 260 25.41 -1.87 16.22
CA ALA A 260 26.68 -2.59 16.32
C ALA A 260 26.99 -3.41 15.06
N SER A 261 26.02 -4.15 14.51
CA SER A 261 26.18 -4.86 13.22
C SER A 261 26.45 -3.90 12.06
N ALA A 262 25.92 -2.69 12.10
CA ALA A 262 26.15 -1.63 11.12
C ALA A 262 27.58 -1.06 11.22
N ARG A 263 28.11 -0.82 12.43
CA ARG A 263 29.52 -0.43 12.60
C ARG A 263 30.49 -1.50 12.13
N ASP A 264 30.18 -2.78 12.37
CA ASP A 264 30.97 -3.90 11.84
C ASP A 264 30.92 -3.94 10.30
N ALA A 265 29.72 -3.86 9.73
CA ALA A 265 29.50 -3.82 8.28
C ALA A 265 30.21 -2.66 7.56
N LEU A 266 30.36 -1.51 8.22
CA LEU A 266 31.08 -0.32 7.71
C LEU A 266 32.59 -0.33 7.99
N GLY A 267 33.10 -1.30 8.76
CA GLY A 267 34.50 -1.36 9.18
C GLY A 267 34.88 -0.32 10.24
N LEU A 268 33.91 0.26 10.96
CA LEU A 268 34.10 1.27 12.00
C LEU A 268 34.51 0.71 13.37
N ASN A 269 34.59 -0.62 13.49
CA ASN A 269 35.10 -1.28 14.70
C ASN A 269 36.60 -0.99 14.85
N ALA A 270 36.95 -0.23 15.89
CA ALA A 270 38.34 0.12 16.19
C ALA A 270 39.21 -1.16 16.26
N PRO A 271 40.36 -1.20 15.58
CA PRO A 271 41.15 -2.43 15.49
C PRO A 271 41.61 -2.86 16.88
N LEU A 272 41.15 -4.04 17.31
CA LEU A 272 41.54 -4.67 18.57
C LEU A 272 43.07 -4.62 18.71
N ALA A 273 43.54 -3.86 19.70
CA ALA A 273 44.95 -3.67 19.94
C ALA A 273 45.60 -5.04 20.19
N LYS A 274 46.38 -5.52 19.20
CA LYS A 274 47.00 -6.85 19.23
C LYS A 274 47.73 -7.01 20.56
N PRO A 275 47.41 -8.03 21.38
CA PRO A 275 48.00 -8.17 22.71
C PRO A 275 49.51 -8.25 22.58
N ALA A 276 50.19 -7.21 23.03
CA ALA A 276 51.64 -7.09 22.90
C ALA A 276 52.30 -8.21 23.70
N LYS A 277 53.00 -9.12 23.02
CA LYS A 277 53.73 -10.22 23.67
C LYS A 277 54.69 -9.62 24.70
N SER A 278 54.59 -10.09 25.95
CA SER A 278 55.16 -9.43 27.13
C SER A 278 56.69 -9.52 27.22
N GLY A 279 57.38 -8.71 26.42
CA GLY A 279 58.83 -8.51 26.48
C GLY A 279 59.25 -7.35 27.39
N SER A 280 59.84 -7.68 28.55
CA SER A 280 60.75 -6.85 29.37
C SER A 280 60.38 -5.37 29.66
N ARG A 281 60.01 -5.10 30.91
CA ARG A 281 59.72 -3.78 31.52
C ARG A 281 60.64 -2.63 31.05
N LYS A 282 60.06 -1.57 30.50
CA LYS A 282 60.50 -0.17 30.65
C LYS A 282 59.29 0.77 30.74
N ALA A 283 59.53 1.97 31.29
CA ALA A 283 58.64 3.12 31.50
C ALA A 283 57.16 2.98 31.10
N ALA A 284 56.27 3.15 32.09
CA ALA A 284 54.82 3.19 31.86
C ALA A 284 54.40 4.49 31.14
N THR A 285 54.31 4.44 29.81
CA THR A 285 53.43 5.32 29.04
C THR A 285 51.98 5.12 29.53
N PRO A 286 51.16 6.16 29.72
CA PRO A 286 49.75 5.98 30.02
C PRO A 286 49.07 5.13 28.93
N PRO A 287 48.06 4.31 29.26
CA PRO A 287 47.34 3.53 28.25
C PRO A 287 46.76 4.48 27.21
N PRO A 288 46.81 4.13 25.90
CA PRO A 288 46.19 4.95 24.88
C PRO A 288 44.70 5.08 25.20
N THR A 289 44.21 6.32 25.28
CA THR A 289 42.78 6.61 25.47
C THR A 289 42.00 5.82 24.41
N PRO A 290 41.00 5.00 24.81
CA PRO A 290 40.16 4.31 23.85
C PRO A 290 39.55 5.36 22.90
N LEU A 291 39.86 5.25 21.61
CA LEU A 291 39.28 6.14 20.60
C LEU A 291 37.76 5.97 20.66
N GLU A 292 37.03 7.07 20.84
CA GLU A 292 35.57 7.02 20.93
C GLU A 292 35.02 6.35 19.66
N PRO A 293 34.08 5.39 19.79
CA PRO A 293 33.50 4.72 18.62
C PRO A 293 32.93 5.75 17.65
N VAL A 294 33.31 5.65 16.37
CA VAL A 294 32.85 6.59 15.34
C VAL A 294 31.32 6.58 15.33
N ARG A 295 30.73 7.76 15.57
CA ARG A 295 29.28 7.94 15.50
C ARG A 295 28.82 7.73 14.06
N LEU A 296 27.68 7.09 13.91
CA LEU A 296 27.04 6.96 12.60
C LEU A 296 26.38 8.30 12.23
N GLY A 297 26.24 8.54 10.93
CA GLY A 297 25.34 9.54 10.38
C GLY A 297 24.02 8.89 9.96
N ASP A 298 23.01 9.73 9.69
CA ASP A 298 21.76 9.35 9.01
C ASP A 298 21.06 8.08 9.56
N GLU A 299 21.12 7.87 10.89
CA GLU A 299 20.49 6.71 11.55
C GLU A 299 18.96 6.76 11.43
N ASP A 300 18.37 5.78 10.74
CA ASP A 300 16.94 5.46 10.80
C ASP A 300 16.74 4.01 11.28
N PHE A 301 15.69 3.81 12.07
CA PHE A 301 15.32 2.50 12.63
C PHE A 301 13.81 2.33 12.66
N ARG A 302 13.31 1.52 11.72
CA ARG A 302 11.89 1.23 11.53
C ARG A 302 11.62 -0.25 11.82
N SER A 303 10.40 -0.56 12.26
CA SER A 303 10.01 -1.92 12.67
C SER A 303 8.60 -2.19 12.15
N PHE A 304 8.43 -3.34 11.51
CA PHE A 304 7.21 -3.69 10.80
C PHE A 304 6.68 -5.06 11.17
N GLU A 305 5.38 -5.15 11.34
CA GLU A 305 4.63 -6.40 11.26
C GLU A 305 4.21 -6.52 9.80
N LEU A 306 4.77 -7.46 9.04
CA LEU A 306 4.54 -7.59 7.59
C LEU A 306 3.48 -8.64 7.25
N GLU A 307 2.94 -9.32 8.24
CA GLU A 307 1.89 -10.33 8.16
C GLU A 307 1.27 -10.45 9.56
N TYR A 308 -0.03 -10.71 9.66
CA TYR A 308 -0.74 -10.69 10.93
C TYR A 308 -0.18 -11.69 11.95
N GLY A 309 0.36 -11.19 13.07
CA GLY A 309 1.01 -11.99 14.11
C GLY A 309 2.45 -12.43 13.79
N ALA A 310 3.07 -11.92 12.73
CA ALA A 310 4.45 -12.22 12.37
C ALA A 310 5.46 -11.53 13.32
N PRO A 311 6.68 -12.09 13.48
CA PRO A 311 7.74 -11.43 14.25
C PRO A 311 8.16 -10.09 13.61
N PRO A 312 8.59 -9.11 14.41
CA PRO A 312 8.96 -7.79 13.92
C PRO A 312 10.11 -7.85 12.91
N THR A 313 9.84 -7.41 11.70
CA THR A 313 10.87 -7.16 10.68
C THR A 313 11.42 -5.76 10.89
N MET A 314 12.68 -5.67 11.27
CA MET A 314 13.38 -4.42 11.50
C MET A 314 14.16 -4.02 10.25
N VAL A 315 14.16 -2.72 9.97
CA VAL A 315 15.06 -2.10 9.00
C VAL A 315 15.86 -1.03 9.72
N PHE A 316 17.18 -1.14 9.65
CA PHE A 316 18.13 -0.15 10.17
C PHE A 316 18.97 0.37 9.00
N SER A 317 19.06 1.69 8.83
CA SER A 317 19.98 2.29 7.87
C SER A 317 20.82 3.39 8.52
N ALA A 318 22.06 3.53 8.08
CA ALA A 318 22.99 4.54 8.57
C ALA A 318 24.06 4.89 7.51
N SER A 319 24.79 5.96 7.75
CA SER A 319 25.99 6.35 7.01
C SER A 319 27.21 6.46 7.93
N THR A 320 28.40 6.52 7.34
CA THR A 320 29.55 7.14 8.03
C THR A 320 29.32 8.65 8.10
N PRO A 321 29.97 9.38 9.03
CA PRO A 321 30.03 10.83 8.95
C PRO A 321 30.52 11.29 7.56
N PRO A 322 30.02 12.42 7.02
CA PRO A 322 30.56 13.01 5.80
C PRO A 322 32.07 13.29 5.97
N PRO A 323 32.91 13.07 4.94
CA PRO A 323 34.35 13.25 5.06
C PRO A 323 34.71 14.72 5.35
N ASP A 324 35.40 14.96 6.47
CA ASP A 324 35.84 16.31 6.84
C ASP A 324 36.97 16.78 5.91
N LEU A 325 36.62 17.68 4.99
CA LEU A 325 37.54 18.30 4.05
C LEU A 325 38.64 19.15 4.75
N ARG A 326 38.48 19.48 6.04
CA ARG A 326 39.50 20.19 6.85
C ARG A 326 40.51 19.24 7.50
N ALA A 327 40.14 17.98 7.74
CA ALA A 327 41.01 16.96 8.30
C ALA A 327 42.04 16.38 7.28
N GLN A 328 42.03 16.86 6.03
CA GLN A 328 42.90 16.37 4.95
C GLN A 328 44.40 16.55 5.20
N ILE A 329 44.82 17.40 6.15
CA ILE A 329 46.24 17.59 6.50
C ILE A 329 46.51 17.04 7.90
N VAL A 330 47.07 15.84 7.97
CA VAL A 330 47.64 15.27 9.20
C VAL A 330 49.14 15.03 8.96
N ASN A 331 49.99 15.46 9.89
CA ASN A 331 51.45 15.35 9.80
C ASN A 331 52.07 15.88 8.49
N GLY A 332 51.44 16.88 7.85
CA GLY A 332 51.93 17.46 6.60
C GLY A 332 51.81 16.54 5.38
N GLN A 333 50.98 15.50 5.43
CA GLN A 333 50.62 14.66 4.28
C GLN A 333 49.15 14.83 3.92
N PRO A 334 48.79 14.91 2.63
CA PRO A 334 47.40 14.94 2.19
C PRO A 334 46.78 13.55 2.34
N ILE A 335 45.86 13.40 3.30
CA ILE A 335 45.03 12.21 3.42
C ILE A 335 43.90 12.32 2.39
N LYS A 336 43.83 11.36 1.45
CA LYS A 336 42.67 11.22 0.56
C LYS A 336 41.43 10.97 1.44
N PRO A 337 40.37 11.80 1.36
CA PRO A 337 39.15 11.52 2.10
C PRO A 337 38.56 10.18 1.67
N GLU A 338 38.17 9.33 2.63
CA GLU A 338 37.37 8.16 2.32
C GLU A 338 35.97 8.61 1.85
N PRO A 339 35.37 7.93 0.84
CA PRO A 339 34.01 8.20 0.45
C PRO A 339 33.05 7.91 1.62
N GLN A 340 31.95 8.66 1.70
CA GLN A 340 30.92 8.39 2.70
C GLN A 340 30.32 7.02 2.41
N LYS A 341 30.34 6.11 3.40
CA LYS A 341 29.82 4.75 3.27
C LYS A 341 28.40 4.68 3.82
N PHE A 342 27.57 3.81 3.26
CA PHE A 342 26.17 3.62 3.61
C PHE A 342 25.91 2.16 3.92
N VAL A 343 25.07 1.88 4.91
CA VAL A 343 24.64 0.53 5.27
C VAL A 343 23.13 0.50 5.50
N THR A 344 22.50 -0.56 5.00
CA THR A 344 21.09 -0.88 5.28
C THR A 344 20.98 -2.36 5.62
N LEU A 345 20.40 -2.65 6.78
CA LEU A 345 20.19 -3.98 7.33
C LEU A 345 18.69 -4.26 7.42
N ILE A 346 18.27 -5.43 6.96
CA ILE A 346 16.94 -6.00 7.22
C ILE A 346 17.13 -7.18 8.18
N ALA A 347 16.36 -7.25 9.26
CA ALA A 347 16.53 -8.24 10.32
C ALA A 347 15.21 -8.70 10.96
N GLN A 348 15.21 -9.87 11.58
CA GLN A 348 14.14 -10.38 12.45
C GLN A 348 14.74 -10.92 13.77
N PRO A 349 13.98 -10.98 14.87
CA PRO A 349 14.45 -11.61 16.11
C PRO A 349 14.60 -13.13 15.98
N ASP A 350 15.63 -13.68 16.62
CA ASP A 350 15.75 -15.11 16.91
C ASP A 350 14.85 -15.53 18.09
N LEU A 351 14.87 -16.83 18.42
CA LEU A 351 14.16 -17.42 19.56
C LEU A 351 14.63 -16.90 20.95
N TYR A 352 15.70 -16.10 20.98
CA TYR A 352 16.31 -15.51 22.18
C TYR A 352 16.20 -13.98 22.20
N GLY A 353 15.47 -13.37 21.26
CA GLY A 353 15.27 -11.94 21.14
C GLY A 353 16.51 -11.15 20.71
N ASN A 354 17.35 -11.69 19.83
CA ASN A 354 18.50 -11.03 19.20
C ASN A 354 18.29 -10.91 17.68
N PRO A 355 18.78 -9.87 16.98
CA PRO A 355 18.53 -9.72 15.55
C PRO A 355 19.39 -10.66 14.70
N ILE A 356 18.74 -11.50 13.88
CA ILE A 356 19.36 -12.14 12.72
C ILE A 356 19.19 -11.21 11.53
N VAL A 357 20.30 -10.81 10.91
CA VAL A 357 20.30 -10.00 9.68
C VAL A 357 19.94 -10.89 8.48
N LEU A 358 18.76 -10.67 7.91
CA LEU A 358 18.22 -11.39 6.75
C LEU A 358 18.76 -10.85 5.42
N ARG A 359 19.18 -9.57 5.41
CA ARG A 359 19.88 -8.94 4.29
C ARG A 359 20.75 -7.77 4.77
N LYS A 360 21.95 -7.67 4.20
CA LYS A 360 22.88 -6.55 4.37
C LYS A 360 23.14 -5.92 3.00
N SER A 361 22.95 -4.61 2.89
CA SER A 361 23.46 -3.79 1.78
C SER A 361 24.49 -2.83 2.35
N VAL A 362 25.67 -2.75 1.72
CA VAL A 362 26.73 -1.79 2.02
C VAL A 362 27.24 -1.23 0.70
N THR A 363 27.44 0.09 0.64
CA THR A 363 28.04 0.78 -0.51
C THR A 363 28.76 2.04 -0.04
N ASP A 364 29.36 2.80 -0.95
CA ASP A 364 29.92 4.12 -0.67
C ASP A 364 29.66 5.10 -1.83
N ALA A 365 29.84 6.39 -1.54
CA ALA A 365 29.56 7.50 -2.44
C ALA A 365 30.42 7.55 -3.72
N ALA A 366 31.37 6.61 -3.92
CA ALA A 366 32.17 6.48 -5.14
C ALA A 366 31.84 5.22 -5.97
N HIS A 367 30.96 4.34 -5.49
CA HIS A 367 30.57 3.08 -6.15
C HIS A 367 29.04 2.87 -6.19
N LEU A 368 28.29 3.98 -6.28
CA LEU A 368 26.82 3.97 -6.33
C LEU A 368 26.27 3.40 -7.66
N ASP A 369 27.09 3.39 -8.70
CA ASP A 369 26.85 2.74 -9.99
C ASP A 369 26.96 1.20 -9.90
N GLU A 370 27.96 0.68 -9.18
CA GLU A 370 28.11 -0.76 -8.93
C GLU A 370 27.09 -1.30 -7.91
N THR A 371 26.90 -0.59 -6.79
CA THR A 371 25.96 -0.98 -5.73
C THR A 371 25.17 0.25 -5.26
N PRO A 372 23.91 0.42 -5.67
CA PRO A 372 23.13 1.60 -5.30
C PRO A 372 22.78 1.61 -3.81
N ARG A 373 22.69 2.81 -3.24
CA ARG A 373 22.33 3.06 -1.84
C ARG A 373 20.86 2.72 -1.60
N MET A 374 20.63 1.64 -0.88
CA MET A 374 19.32 1.09 -0.56
C MET A 374 18.65 1.86 0.61
N LYS A 375 17.67 2.72 0.32
CA LYS A 375 16.91 3.55 1.28
C LYS A 375 15.48 3.06 1.40
N LEU A 376 14.99 2.87 2.62
CA LEU A 376 13.62 2.43 2.87
C LEU A 376 12.62 3.55 2.58
N VAL A 377 11.62 3.26 1.74
CA VAL A 377 10.44 4.13 1.56
C VAL A 377 9.40 3.78 2.62
N ASP A 378 8.78 2.61 2.52
CA ASP A 378 7.81 2.12 3.51
C ASP A 378 7.46 0.62 3.30
N ALA A 379 6.63 0.07 4.17
CA ALA A 379 5.94 -1.20 3.95
C ALA A 379 4.62 -1.02 3.18
N VAL A 380 4.36 -1.89 2.20
CA VAL A 380 3.18 -1.89 1.33
C VAL A 380 2.79 -3.32 0.94
N ASP A 381 1.49 -3.65 0.97
CA ASP A 381 0.97 -4.86 0.33
C ASP A 381 0.84 -4.59 -1.18
N ALA A 382 1.79 -5.06 -1.98
CA ALA A 382 1.89 -4.73 -3.41
C ALA A 382 1.11 -5.70 -4.31
N MET A 383 0.76 -6.89 -3.80
CA MET A 383 0.02 -7.93 -4.54
C MET A 383 -1.44 -8.02 -4.10
N GLY A 384 -1.75 -7.59 -2.87
CA GLY A 384 -3.08 -7.64 -2.28
C GLY A 384 -3.38 -8.89 -1.46
N ASP A 385 -2.35 -9.60 -0.99
CA ASP A 385 -2.51 -10.85 -0.23
C ASP A 385 -2.58 -10.66 1.29
N ASN A 386 -2.66 -9.39 1.75
CA ASN A 386 -2.63 -8.95 3.15
C ASN A 386 -1.29 -9.22 3.85
N ARG A 387 -0.20 -9.26 3.09
CA ARG A 387 1.17 -9.34 3.60
C ARG A 387 2.01 -8.29 2.87
N ALA A 388 2.90 -7.62 3.58
CA ALA A 388 3.59 -6.45 3.04
C ALA A 388 5.02 -6.76 2.56
N GLU A 389 5.32 -6.20 1.40
CA GLU A 389 6.67 -5.98 0.91
C GLU A 389 7.25 -4.70 1.52
N LEU A 390 8.57 -4.68 1.68
CA LEU A 390 9.33 -3.47 1.96
C LEU A 390 9.74 -2.82 0.62
N LEU A 391 9.26 -1.60 0.37
CA LEU A 391 9.66 -0.80 -0.79
C LEU A 391 10.93 0.00 -0.46
N PHE A 392 11.96 -0.15 -1.29
CA PHE A 392 13.20 0.62 -1.20
C PHE A 392 13.44 1.44 -2.46
N GLU A 393 13.91 2.68 -2.29
CA GLU A 393 14.64 3.42 -3.32
C GLU A 393 16.08 2.89 -3.36
N LEU A 394 16.60 2.65 -4.55
CA LEU A 394 17.99 2.29 -4.81
C LEU A 394 18.65 3.49 -5.51
N GLU A 395 19.32 4.34 -4.74
CA GLU A 395 19.97 5.58 -5.19
C GLU A 395 21.37 5.27 -5.76
N GLY A 396 21.52 5.36 -7.09
CA GLY A 396 22.78 5.18 -7.81
C GLY A 396 23.44 6.51 -8.22
N ASP A 397 24.52 6.46 -9.00
CA ASP A 397 25.11 7.70 -9.56
C ASP A 397 24.23 8.25 -10.69
N GLY A 398 23.63 9.42 -10.47
CA GLY A 398 22.75 10.10 -11.43
C GLY A 398 21.47 9.36 -11.83
N GLN A 399 21.17 8.21 -11.22
CA GLN A 399 20.03 7.33 -11.54
C GLN A 399 19.48 6.68 -10.26
N ARG A 400 18.24 6.20 -10.31
CA ARG A 400 17.59 5.48 -9.22
C ARG A 400 16.62 4.41 -9.70
N GLN A 401 16.45 3.37 -8.88
CA GLN A 401 15.46 2.31 -9.09
C GLN A 401 14.57 2.16 -7.86
N PHE A 402 13.43 1.49 -8.00
CA PHE A 402 12.59 1.11 -6.87
C PHE A 402 12.42 -0.40 -6.81
N ALA A 403 12.66 -1.00 -5.65
CA ALA A 403 12.67 -2.44 -5.46
C ALA A 403 11.76 -2.88 -4.31
N LEU A 404 10.97 -3.93 -4.54
CA LEU A 404 10.11 -4.56 -3.54
C LEU A 404 10.81 -5.81 -2.98
N TYR A 405 10.89 -5.88 -1.66
CA TYR A 405 11.49 -7.01 -0.94
C TYR A 405 10.46 -7.71 -0.06
N ARG A 406 10.34 -9.03 -0.18
CA ARG A 406 9.49 -9.86 0.67
C ARG A 406 10.34 -10.66 1.65
N ILE A 407 9.86 -10.82 2.88
CA ILE A 407 10.53 -11.67 3.87
C ILE A 407 9.99 -13.08 3.75
N PHE A 408 10.86 -14.04 3.44
CA PHE A 408 10.51 -15.43 3.26
C PHE A 408 11.70 -16.34 3.60
N GLY A 409 11.45 -17.52 4.17
CA GLY A 409 12.49 -18.53 4.44
C GLY A 409 13.67 -18.07 5.33
N GLY A 410 13.50 -17.00 6.11
CA GLY A 410 14.60 -16.38 6.87
C GLY A 410 15.56 -15.54 6.02
N GLN A 411 15.11 -15.03 4.87
CA GLN A 411 15.83 -14.13 3.97
C GLN A 411 14.94 -12.94 3.57
N ALA A 412 15.54 -11.87 3.05
CA ALA A 412 14.80 -10.81 2.35
C ALA A 412 15.06 -10.89 0.84
N GLU A 413 14.11 -11.51 0.15
CA GLU A 413 14.13 -11.78 -1.29
C GLU A 413 13.60 -10.58 -2.09
N ARG A 414 14.19 -10.31 -3.27
CA ARG A 414 13.83 -9.18 -4.13
C ARG A 414 12.83 -9.64 -5.19
N LEU A 415 11.54 -9.35 -4.98
CA LEU A 415 10.49 -9.77 -5.91
C LEU A 415 10.48 -8.97 -7.22
N PHE A 416 10.77 -7.68 -7.13
CA PHE A 416 10.64 -6.75 -8.24
C PHE A 416 11.67 -5.62 -8.15
N THR A 417 12.05 -5.05 -9.30
CA THR A 417 12.83 -3.81 -9.39
C THR A 417 12.48 -3.09 -10.69
N THR A 418 12.26 -1.77 -10.64
CA THR A 418 12.03 -0.97 -11.85
C THR A 418 13.26 -0.90 -12.74
N VAL A 419 13.07 -0.49 -14.00
CA VAL A 419 14.15 0.11 -14.79
C VAL A 419 14.77 1.32 -14.07
N ALA A 420 15.97 1.71 -14.49
CA ALA A 420 16.60 2.93 -14.01
C ALA A 420 15.80 4.17 -14.44
N LEU A 421 15.66 5.11 -13.51
CA LEU A 421 15.00 6.40 -13.66
C LEU A 421 15.98 7.53 -13.27
N PRO A 422 15.78 8.75 -13.79
CA PRO A 422 16.18 9.97 -13.09
C PRO A 422 15.30 10.22 -11.83
#